data_AF-A0A355BK07-F1
#
_entry.id   AF-A0A355BK07-F1
#
_cell.length_a   1.000
_cell.length_b   1.000
_cell.length_c   1.000
_cell.angle_alpha   90.00
_cell.angle_beta   90.00
_cell.angle_gamma   90.00
#
_symmetry.space_group_name_H-M   'P 1'
#
loop_
_entity.id
_entity.type
_entity.pdbx_description
1 polymer ?
#
loop_
_entity_poly.entity_id
_entity_poly.type
_entity_poly.pdbx_seq_one_letter_code
_entity_poly.pdbx_strand_id
1 'polypeptide(L)' 'MATTLQMSFATELGKTVTLSIPDPKPGLTEAEVRLAMQAIIDKDVFTSATGSLSEIKAAKIVARDVTPLFPVE' A
#
# COMPACT_ATOMS: atom_id res chain seq x y z
N MET A 1 18.24 -2.58 3.54
CA MET A 1 16.90 -3.06 3.93
C MET A 1 15.89 -2.17 3.23
N ALA A 2 15.20 -2.66 2.20
CA ALA A 2 14.12 -1.90 1.56
C ALA A 2 12.79 -2.40 2.13
N THR A 3 12.16 -1.57 2.96
CA THR A 3 10.79 -1.83 3.41
C THR A 3 9.82 -1.17 2.42
N THR A 4 8.71 -1.84 2.16
CA THR A 4 7.66 -1.35 1.29
C THR A 4 6.33 -1.55 1.99
N LEU A 5 5.60 -0.47 2.20
CA LEU A 5 4.26 -0.53 2.75
C LEU A 5 3.28 -0.81 1.61
N GLN A 6 2.70 -2.01 1.62
CA GLN A 6 1.63 -2.37 0.70
C GLN A 6 0.28 -2.16 1.37
N MET A 7 -0.55 -1.34 0.74
CA MET A 7 -1.91 -1.04 1.14
C MET A 7 -2.86 -1.54 0.06
N SER A 8 -3.73 -2.46 0.41
CA SER A 8 -4.78 -2.98 -0.47
C SER A 8 -6.12 -2.35 -0.10
N PHE A 9 -6.82 -1.88 -1.13
CA PHE A 9 -8.11 -1.23 -1.05
C PHE A 9 -9.10 -1.93 -1.95
N ALA A 10 -10.36 -2.02 -1.53
CA ALA A 10 -11.47 -2.40 -2.39
C ALA A 10 -12.04 -1.13 -3.04
N THR A 11 -12.43 -1.25 -4.30
CA THR A 11 -13.14 -0.20 -5.07
C THR A 11 -14.63 -0.49 -5.10
N GLU A 12 -15.45 0.53 -5.37
CA GLU A 12 -16.90 0.36 -5.50
C GLU A 12 -17.29 -0.62 -6.62
N LEU A 13 -16.43 -0.80 -7.63
CA LEU A 13 -16.61 -1.80 -8.70
C LEU A 13 -16.18 -3.22 -8.30
N GLY A 14 -15.92 -3.48 -7.01
CA GLY A 14 -15.52 -4.79 -6.51
C GLY A 14 -14.10 -5.22 -6.89
N LYS A 15 -13.30 -4.32 -7.50
CA LYS A 15 -11.89 -4.58 -7.78
C LYS A 15 -11.01 -4.22 -6.59
N THR A 16 -9.84 -4.84 -6.52
CA THR A 16 -8.83 -4.55 -5.49
C THR A 16 -7.68 -3.75 -6.10
N VAL A 17 -7.34 -2.62 -5.49
CA VAL A 17 -6.18 -1.78 -5.85
C VAL A 17 -5.13 -1.94 -4.75
N THR A 18 -3.88 -2.19 -5.13
CA THR A 18 -2.77 -2.28 -4.19
C THR A 18 -1.80 -1.14 -4.44
N LEU A 19 -1.71 -0.21 -3.48
CA LEU A 19 -0.64 0.79 -3.41
C LEU A 19 0.59 0.17 -2.76
N SER A 20 1.76 0.47 -3.30
CA SER A 20 3.04 0.06 -2.72
C SER A 20 3.88 1.32 -2.52
N ILE A 21 4.17 1.67 -1.27
CA ILE A 21 4.98 2.83 -0.91
C ILE A 21 6.36 2.34 -0.48
N PRO A 22 7.42 2.57 -1.27
CA PRO A 22 8.78 2.28 -0.85
C PRO A 22 9.22 3.27 0.24
N ASP A 23 10.06 2.81 1.16
CA ASP A 23 10.59 3.61 2.28
C ASP A 23 9.49 4.26 3.14
N PRO A 24 8.57 3.46 3.72
CA PRO A 24 7.54 4.00 4.57
C PRO A 24 8.14 4.61 5.84
N LYS A 25 7.48 5.65 6.37
CA LYS A 25 7.96 6.38 7.55
C LYS A 25 8.27 5.42 8.71
N PRO A 26 9.43 5.57 9.38
CA PRO A 26 9.78 4.71 10.51
C PRO A 26 8.84 4.98 11.69
N GLY A 27 8.45 3.92 12.39
CA GLY A 27 7.55 4.01 13.54
C GLY A 27 6.06 4.09 13.20
N LEU A 28 5.67 3.83 11.95
CA LEU A 28 4.26 3.74 11.57
C LEU A 28 3.52 2.70 12.40
N THR A 29 2.48 3.16 13.09
CA THR A 29 1.55 2.30 13.82
C THR A 29 0.38 1.86 12.94
N GLU A 30 -0.31 0.78 13.32
CA GLU A 30 -1.55 0.38 12.64
C GLU A 30 -2.56 1.53 12.55
N ALA A 31 -2.66 2.36 13.59
CA ALA A 31 -3.56 3.49 13.63
C ALA A 31 -3.21 4.54 12.57
N GLU A 32 -1.93 4.93 12.46
CA GLU A 32 -1.48 5.88 11.44
C GLU A 32 -1.67 5.34 10.02
N VAL A 33 -1.37 4.05 9.80
CA VAL A 33 -1.58 3.41 8.50
C VAL A 33 -3.05 3.41 8.14
N ARG A 34 -3.94 3.02 9.06
CA ARG A 34 -5.40 3.05 8.83
C ARG A 34 -5.90 4.46 8.59
N LEU A 35 -5.40 5.45 9.33
CA LEU A 35 -5.81 6.85 9.18
C LEU A 35 -5.35 7.41 7.83
N ALA A 36 -4.13 7.09 7.39
CA ALA A 36 -3.66 7.43 6.04
C ALA A 36 -4.51 6.74 4.96
N MET A 37 -4.83 5.45 5.13
CA MET A 37 -5.71 4.71 4.22
C MET A 37 -7.12 5.31 4.17
N GLN A 38 -7.67 5.73 5.31
CA GLN A 38 -8.98 6.37 5.38
C GLN A 38 -8.95 7.75 4.73
N ALA A 39 -7.89 8.53 4.94
CA ALA A 39 -7.70 9.81 4.28
C ALA A 39 -7.54 9.64 2.77
N ILE A 40 -6.91 8.57 2.30
CA ILE A 40 -6.81 8.24 0.87
C ILE A 40 -8.19 7.99 0.25
N ILE A 41 -9.07 7.27 0.96
CA ILE A 41 -10.47 7.04 0.56
C ILE A 41 -11.26 8.35 0.59
N ASP A 42 -11.21 9.10 1.70
CA ASP A 42 -11.96 10.34 1.92
C ASP A 42 -11.59 11.43 0.91
N LYS A 43 -10.30 11.52 0.57
CA LYS A 43 -9.79 12.47 -0.41
C LYS A 43 -10.17 12.12 -1.84
N ASP A 44 -10.62 10.88 -2.09
CA ASP A 44 -10.91 10.32 -3.42
C ASP A 44 -9.81 10.61 -4.47
N VAL A 45 -8.58 10.86 -4.01
CA VAL A 45 -7.46 11.33 -4.87
C VAL A 45 -6.91 10.21 -5.74
N PHE A 46 -7.24 8.96 -5.43
CA PHE A 46 -6.89 7.80 -6.23
C PHE A 46 -8.11 7.30 -7.00
N THR A 47 -8.55 8.08 -7.98
CA THR A 47 -9.45 7.60 -9.04
C THR A 47 -8.65 6.73 -10.00
N SER A 48 -8.59 5.43 -9.72
CA SER A 48 -8.11 4.48 -10.73
C SER A 48 -9.16 4.32 -11.82
N ALA A 49 -8.75 3.84 -13.01
CA ALA A 49 -9.67 3.49 -14.11
C ALA A 49 -10.75 2.45 -13.70
N THR A 50 -10.61 1.88 -12.50
CA THR A 50 -11.50 0.90 -11.88
C THR A 50 -12.43 1.51 -10.81
N GLY A 51 -12.56 2.84 -10.74
CA GLY A 51 -13.43 3.55 -9.81
C GLY A 51 -12.76 3.98 -8.50
N SER A 52 -13.56 4.66 -7.67
CA SER A 52 -13.17 5.20 -6.36
C SER A 52 -12.88 4.10 -5.34
N LEU A 53 -11.98 4.41 -4.41
CA LEU A 53 -11.64 3.50 -3.31
C LEU A 53 -12.79 3.50 -2.30
N SER A 54 -13.40 2.35 -2.05
CA SER A 54 -14.57 2.23 -1.19
C SER A 54 -14.24 1.71 0.20
N GLU A 55 -13.24 0.82 0.33
CA GLU A 55 -12.96 0.16 1.61
C GLU A 55 -11.49 -0.23 1.77
N ILE A 56 -11.02 -0.27 3.02
CA ILE A 56 -9.70 -0.74 3.40
C ILE A 56 -9.70 -2.26 3.46
N LYS A 57 -8.99 -2.92 2.54
CA LYS A 57 -8.91 -4.39 2.46
C LYS A 57 -7.82 -4.96 3.37
N ALA A 58 -6.61 -4.42 3.28
CA ALA A 58 -5.47 -4.88 4.07
C ALA A 58 -4.31 -3.88 4.01
N ALA A 59 -3.45 -3.87 5.02
CA ALA A 59 -2.15 -3.21 4.95
C ALA A 59 -1.06 -4.15 5.49
N LYS A 60 0.11 -4.14 4.87
CA LYS A 60 1.26 -4.93 5.29
C LYS A 60 2.56 -4.21 4.97
N ILE A 61 3.52 -4.30 5.89
CA ILE A 61 4.89 -3.85 5.64
C ILE A 61 5.67 -5.07 5.13
N VAL A 62 6.25 -4.94 3.95
CA VAL A 62 7.09 -5.96 3.33
C VAL A 62 8.52 -5.48 3.41
N ALA A 63 9.33 -6.12 4.26
CA ALA A 63 10.78 -5.96 4.25
C ALA A 63 11.35 -6.95 3.22
N ARG A 64 11.99 -6.43 2.17
CA ARG A 64 12.65 -7.29 1.17
C ARG A 64 14.16 -7.17 1.34
N ASP A 65 14.77 -8.24 1.81
CA ASP A 65 16.22 -8.44 1.74
C ASP A 65 16.54 -9.20 0.45
N VAL A 66 17.08 -8.47 -0.53
CA VAL A 66 17.55 -9.05 -1.78
C VAL A 66 19.04 -9.28 -1.64
N THR A 67 19.43 -10.53 -1.38
CA THR A 67 20.83 -10.96 -1.44
C THR A 67 21.04 -11.62 -2.81
N PRO A 68 21.68 -10.93 -3.77
CA PRO A 68 22.06 -11.57 -5.02
C PRO A 68 23.06 -12.68 -4.71
N LEU A 69 22.68 -13.93 -4.99
CA LEU A 69 23.53 -15.11 -4.78
C LEU A 69 24.51 -15.32 -5.95
N PHE A 70 24.24 -14.71 -7.11
CA PHE A 70 25.09 -14.76 -8.29
C PHE A 70 25.01 -13.42 -9.05
N PRO A 71 26.10 -12.94 -9.66
CA PRO A 71 26.01 -11.87 -10.63
C PRO A 71 25.19 -12.37 -11.84
N VAL A 72 24.17 -11.62 -12.22
CA VAL A 72 23.59 -11.75 -13.56
C VAL A 72 24.64 -11.17 -14.50
N GLU A 73 25.35 -12.06 -15.19
CA GLU A 73 26.25 -11.72 -16.30
C GLU A 73 25.45 -11.29 -17.52
#